data_AF-A0AAU5Q1U6-F1
#
_entry.id   AF-A0AAU5Q1U6-F1
#
_cell.length_a   1.000
_cell.length_b   1.000
_cell.length_c   1.000
_cell.angle_alpha   90.00
_cell.angle_beta   90.00
_cell.angle_gamma   90.00
#
_symmetry.space_group_name_H-M   'P 1'
#
loop_
_entity.id
_entity.type
_entity.pdbx_description
1 polymer ?
#
loop_
_entity_poly.entity_id
_entity_poly.type
_entity_poly.pdbx_seq_one_letter_code
_entity_poly.pdbx_strand_id
1 'polypeptide(L)'
;MTDQRWAGIRQRVEILSAAPTSSEVFGALGHQWVLEQPLSQDDLAELEAQMKVRLPEEFRTFLLSVGAGGAGPAYGVFPVRRVQGRWQWEGDGAELADLSRLAEPFPERGPDPQLLEELAAQCPEEEDFDEVEAFDEAYEAWDERWGAVMFDPERTVGAIVISHRGCALRDWLVITGEHRGTMWTDARADDADLAPLRTDDGTPVTFAHWYTDWLRHAERSTS
;
A
#
# COMPACT_ATOMS: atom_id res chain seq x y z
N MET A 1 -21.45 9.98 15.55
CA MET A 1 -20.46 10.10 16.63
C MET A 1 -19.12 10.29 15.96
N THR A 2 -18.47 11.43 16.16
CA THR A 2 -17.13 11.68 15.60
C THR A 2 -16.18 10.63 16.17
N ASP A 3 -15.52 9.86 15.31
CA ASP A 3 -14.50 8.91 15.72
C ASP A 3 -13.37 9.72 16.39
N GLN A 4 -13.27 9.61 17.73
CA GLN A 4 -12.35 10.41 18.53
C GLN A 4 -10.88 10.17 18.14
N ARG A 5 -10.61 9.05 17.45
CA ARG A 5 -9.29 8.69 16.96
C ARG A 5 -8.70 9.70 15.98
N TRP A 6 -9.54 10.30 15.13
CA TRP A 6 -9.10 11.22 14.09
C TRP A 6 -9.19 12.70 14.50
N ALA A 7 -9.63 12.96 15.73
CA ALA A 7 -9.80 14.31 16.23
C ALA A 7 -8.48 15.10 16.17
N GLY A 8 -8.53 16.27 15.53
CA GLY A 8 -7.39 17.19 15.43
C GLY A 8 -6.27 16.75 14.48
N ILE A 9 -6.37 15.62 13.78
CA ILE A 9 -5.32 15.12 12.89
C ILE A 9 -4.99 16.12 11.78
N ARG A 10 -6.00 16.70 11.13
CA ARG A 10 -5.78 17.73 10.09
C ARG A 10 -5.00 18.92 10.62
N GLN A 11 -5.38 19.41 11.80
CA GLN A 11 -4.69 20.52 12.46
C GLN A 11 -3.25 20.18 12.83
N ARG A 12 -2.99 18.95 13.28
CA ARG A 12 -1.63 18.47 13.60
C ARG A 12 -0.75 18.43 12.35
N VAL A 13 -1.26 17.91 11.22
CA VAL A 13 -0.55 17.92 9.93
C VAL A 13 -0.27 19.36 9.48
N GLU A 14 -1.22 20.27 9.61
CA GLU A 14 -1.04 21.68 9.27
C GLU A 14 0.05 22.35 10.14
N ILE A 15 0.07 22.08 11.45
CA ILE A 15 1.13 22.57 12.35
C ILE A 15 2.50 22.04 11.93
N LEU A 16 2.61 20.74 11.60
CA LEU A 16 3.85 20.13 11.13
C LEU A 16 4.33 20.74 9.81
N SER A 17 3.41 21.07 8.90
CA SER A 17 3.76 21.71 7.62
C SER A 17 4.49 23.04 7.79
N ALA A 18 4.23 23.75 8.88
CA ALA A 18 4.84 25.04 9.21
C ALA A 18 6.12 24.92 10.05
N ALA A 19 6.49 23.71 10.48
CA ALA A 19 7.68 23.50 11.30
C ALA A 19 8.96 23.68 10.45
N PRO A 20 10.04 24.28 11.02
CA PRO A 20 11.30 24.51 10.28
C PRO A 20 11.96 23.25 9.73
N THR A 21 11.81 22.12 10.43
CA THR A 21 12.39 20.81 10.08
C THR A 21 11.38 19.88 9.40
N SER A 22 10.23 20.42 8.95
CA SER A 22 9.17 19.64 8.29
C SER A 22 9.65 18.90 7.03
N SER A 23 10.67 19.41 6.34
CA SER A 23 11.30 18.79 5.18
C SER A 23 12.23 17.62 5.52
N GLU A 24 12.64 17.47 6.78
CA GLU A 24 13.50 16.37 7.24
C GLU A 24 12.71 15.06 7.46
N VAL A 25 11.39 15.15 7.56
CA VAL A 25 10.53 13.97 7.63
C VAL A 25 10.56 13.24 6.29
N PHE A 26 10.86 11.95 6.32
CA PHE A 26 10.93 11.12 5.12
C PHE A 26 9.62 11.20 4.31
N GLY A 27 9.76 11.50 3.01
CA GLY A 27 8.66 11.64 2.06
C GLY A 27 7.88 12.95 2.14
N ALA A 28 8.23 13.86 3.06
CA ALA A 28 7.58 15.17 3.20
C ALA A 28 7.67 16.04 1.95
N LEU A 29 8.76 15.94 1.18
CA LEU A 29 8.88 16.63 -0.11
C LEU A 29 7.90 16.11 -1.17
N GLY A 30 7.46 14.86 -1.05
CA GLY A 30 6.49 14.23 -1.94
C GLY A 30 5.06 14.65 -1.61
N HIS A 31 4.62 14.40 -0.38
CA HIS A 31 3.23 14.70 0.02
C HIS A 31 3.01 16.16 0.46
N GLN A 32 4.08 16.92 0.69
CA GLN A 32 4.08 18.37 1.00
C GLN A 32 3.17 18.78 2.17
N TRP A 33 2.90 17.84 3.08
CA TRP A 33 1.90 17.99 4.16
C TRP A 33 0.48 18.37 3.70
N VAL A 34 0.15 18.17 2.42
CA VAL A 34 -1.16 18.50 1.86
C VAL A 34 -2.11 17.32 2.04
N LEU A 35 -3.22 17.52 2.75
CA LEU A 35 -4.33 16.56 2.83
C LEU A 35 -5.42 16.91 1.83
N GLU A 36 -5.94 15.88 1.17
CA GLU A 36 -7.15 16.01 0.37
C GLU A 36 -8.35 16.40 1.23
N GLN A 37 -9.40 16.93 0.60
CA GLN A 37 -10.66 17.16 1.30
C GLN A 37 -11.27 15.81 1.74
N PRO A 38 -11.87 15.72 2.93
CA PRO A 38 -12.62 14.53 3.32
C PRO A 38 -13.78 14.27 2.37
N LEU A 39 -14.09 13.00 2.15
CA LEU A 39 -15.26 12.59 1.37
C LEU A 39 -16.55 12.89 2.15
N SER A 40 -17.64 13.12 1.41
CA SER A 40 -18.98 13.09 1.99
C SER A 40 -19.42 11.65 2.27
N GLN A 41 -20.48 11.49 3.07
CA GLN A 41 -21.10 10.17 3.28
C GLN A 41 -21.62 9.56 1.99
N ASP A 42 -22.17 10.39 1.10
CA ASP A 42 -22.73 9.95 -0.18
C ASP A 42 -21.61 9.52 -1.14
N ASP A 43 -20.50 10.28 -1.20
CA ASP A 43 -19.33 9.91 -2.00
C ASP A 43 -18.71 8.59 -1.52
N LEU A 44 -18.56 8.40 -0.21
CA LEU A 44 -18.07 7.14 0.34
C LEU A 44 -19.02 5.97 0.03
N ALA A 45 -20.33 6.20 0.13
CA ALA A 45 -21.32 5.18 -0.21
C ALA A 45 -21.29 4.82 -1.70
N GLU A 46 -21.10 5.80 -2.59
CA GLU A 46 -20.93 5.58 -4.04
C GLU A 46 -19.65 4.79 -4.34
N LEU A 47 -18.53 5.16 -3.72
CA LEU A 47 -17.25 4.44 -3.80
C LEU A 47 -17.41 2.97 -3.41
N GLU A 48 -17.99 2.68 -2.25
CA GLU A 48 -18.18 1.32 -1.76
C GLU A 48 -19.18 0.52 -2.59
N ALA A 49 -20.23 1.17 -3.09
CA ALA A 49 -21.17 0.56 -4.01
C ALA A 49 -20.48 0.17 -5.33
N GLN A 50 -19.58 1.01 -5.85
CA GLN A 50 -18.78 0.71 -7.04
C GLN A 50 -17.90 -0.52 -6.81
N MET A 51 -17.19 -0.57 -5.68
CA MET A 51 -16.27 -1.66 -5.35
C MET A 51 -16.97 -2.92 -4.82
N LYS A 52 -18.29 -2.86 -4.60
CA LYS A 52 -19.13 -3.93 -4.05
C LYS A 52 -18.65 -4.45 -2.68
N VAL A 53 -17.95 -3.60 -1.93
CA VAL A 53 -17.38 -3.95 -0.64
C VAL A 53 -17.36 -2.74 0.27
N ARG A 54 -17.60 -2.99 1.56
CA ARG A 54 -17.43 -2.00 2.61
C ARG A 54 -15.96 -1.91 3.01
N LEU A 55 -15.36 -0.72 2.98
CA LEU A 55 -13.98 -0.48 3.38
C LEU A 55 -13.76 -0.70 4.88
N PRO A 56 -12.53 -1.00 5.34
CA PRO A 56 -12.20 -1.10 6.76
C PRO A 56 -12.64 0.12 7.55
N GLU A 57 -13.23 -0.09 8.75
CA GLU A 57 -13.87 0.99 9.50
C GLU A 57 -12.90 2.14 9.78
N GLU A 58 -11.64 1.83 10.12
CA GLU A 58 -10.60 2.82 10.35
C GLU A 58 -10.31 3.66 9.09
N PHE A 59 -10.28 3.01 7.93
CA PHE A 59 -10.03 3.71 6.66
C PHE A 59 -11.26 4.52 6.23
N ARG A 60 -12.47 4.00 6.45
CA ARG A 60 -13.72 4.76 6.23
C ARG A 60 -13.75 6.04 7.05
N THR A 61 -13.50 5.95 8.36
CA THR A 61 -13.57 7.11 9.24
C THR A 61 -12.43 8.10 8.95
N PHE A 62 -11.28 7.62 8.46
CA PHE A 62 -10.20 8.46 7.92
C PHE A 62 -10.65 9.24 6.68
N LEU A 63 -11.22 8.56 5.67
CA LEU A 63 -11.68 9.21 4.43
C LEU A 63 -12.76 10.28 4.71
N LEU A 64 -13.60 10.07 5.72
CA LEU A 64 -14.68 10.99 6.11
C LEU A 64 -14.21 12.15 7.01
N SER A 65 -13.14 11.98 7.78
CA SER A 65 -12.78 12.94 8.85
C SER A 65 -11.41 13.59 8.65
N VAL A 66 -10.46 12.86 8.07
CA VAL A 66 -9.09 13.33 7.87
C VAL A 66 -8.88 13.77 6.44
N GLY A 67 -9.26 13.00 5.43
CA GLY A 67 -9.06 13.39 4.03
C GLY A 67 -9.19 12.20 3.08
N ALA A 68 -9.51 12.45 1.81
CA ALA A 68 -9.55 11.43 0.76
C ALA A 68 -8.14 10.92 0.35
N GLY A 69 -7.10 11.15 1.14
CA GLY A 69 -5.69 10.89 0.86
C GLY A 69 -4.81 12.11 1.14
N GLY A 70 -3.59 12.11 0.61
CA GLY A 70 -2.60 13.17 0.77
C GLY A 70 -1.53 12.83 1.83
N ALA A 71 -1.16 13.81 2.65
CA ALA A 71 -0.12 13.68 3.66
C ALA A 71 -0.28 12.43 4.54
N GLY A 72 0.83 11.73 4.75
CA GLY A 72 0.84 10.45 5.45
C GLY A 72 2.23 9.81 5.41
N PRO A 73 2.36 8.57 5.92
CA PRO A 73 3.61 7.82 5.89
C PRO A 73 4.24 7.77 4.49
N ALA A 74 5.58 7.75 4.45
CA ALA A 74 6.37 7.80 3.22
C ALA A 74 5.91 8.95 2.29
N TYR A 75 5.56 8.67 1.05
CA TYR A 75 5.12 9.68 0.08
C TYR A 75 3.62 10.03 0.19
N GLY A 76 2.97 9.63 1.28
CA GLY A 76 1.56 9.94 1.56
C GLY A 76 0.61 8.78 1.26
N VAL A 77 -0.66 9.00 1.60
CA VAL A 77 -1.79 8.13 1.29
C VAL A 77 -2.33 8.49 -0.09
N PHE A 78 -2.47 7.51 -0.97
CA PHE A 78 -2.98 7.72 -2.32
C PHE A 78 -4.36 8.37 -2.30
N PRO A 79 -4.54 9.51 -3.00
CA PRO A 79 -5.83 10.16 -3.11
C PRO A 79 -6.83 9.24 -3.84
N VAL A 80 -8.02 9.10 -3.27
CA VAL A 80 -9.17 8.48 -3.94
C VAL A 80 -10.01 9.57 -4.60
N ARG A 81 -10.16 9.50 -5.93
CA ARG A 81 -10.84 10.53 -6.72
C ARG A 81 -11.79 9.90 -7.73
N ARG A 82 -12.75 10.71 -8.18
CA ARG A 82 -13.66 10.34 -9.26
C ARG A 82 -13.13 10.87 -10.59
N VAL A 83 -12.63 9.97 -11.43
CA VAL A 83 -12.13 10.26 -12.78
C VAL A 83 -13.09 9.68 -13.80
N GLN A 84 -13.59 10.52 -14.72
CA GLN A 84 -14.55 10.12 -15.75
C GLN A 84 -15.79 9.37 -15.17
N GLY A 85 -16.24 9.78 -13.97
CA GLY A 85 -17.40 9.19 -13.31
C GLY A 85 -17.13 7.88 -12.57
N ARG A 86 -15.87 7.44 -12.44
CA ARG A 86 -15.49 6.25 -11.68
C ARG A 86 -14.52 6.59 -10.57
N TRP A 87 -14.69 5.97 -9.42
CA TRP A 87 -13.78 6.09 -8.29
C TRP A 87 -12.54 5.23 -8.51
N GLN A 88 -11.37 5.79 -8.22
CA GLN A 88 -10.08 5.11 -8.26
C GLN A 88 -9.09 5.76 -7.30
N TRP A 89 -8.12 4.98 -6.83
CA TRP A 89 -6.93 5.51 -6.14
C TRP A 89 -5.91 5.95 -7.19
N GLU A 90 -5.25 7.08 -6.95
CA GLU A 90 -4.22 7.63 -7.83
C GLU A 90 -2.87 7.63 -7.10
N GLY A 91 -1.88 6.94 -7.67
CA GLY A 91 -0.55 6.84 -7.10
C GLY A 91 0.31 5.85 -7.88
N ASP A 92 1.62 5.89 -7.65
CA ASP A 92 2.58 4.98 -8.27
C ASP A 92 2.31 3.53 -7.82
N GLY A 93 1.83 2.68 -8.72
CA GLY A 93 1.43 1.30 -8.43
C GLY A 93 -0.02 1.13 -7.95
N ALA A 94 -0.86 2.16 -7.97
CA ALA A 94 -2.27 2.03 -7.60
C ALA A 94 -3.04 1.06 -8.54
N GLU A 95 -2.62 0.99 -9.80
CA GLU A 95 -3.13 0.10 -10.84
C GLU A 95 -2.81 -1.39 -10.62
N LEU A 96 -1.88 -1.71 -9.71
CA LEU A 96 -1.58 -3.10 -9.34
C LEU A 96 -2.74 -3.77 -8.59
N ALA A 97 -3.65 -2.99 -8.01
CA ALA A 97 -4.82 -3.49 -7.33
C ALA A 97 -5.99 -3.70 -8.31
N ASP A 98 -6.47 -4.94 -8.44
CA ASP A 98 -7.69 -5.22 -9.20
C ASP A 98 -8.93 -4.84 -8.38
N LEU A 99 -9.40 -3.61 -8.58
CA LEU A 99 -10.56 -3.06 -7.88
C LEU A 99 -11.86 -3.84 -8.17
N SER A 100 -11.93 -4.63 -9.24
CA SER A 100 -13.10 -5.45 -9.55
C SER A 100 -13.21 -6.70 -8.67
N ARG A 101 -12.09 -7.10 -8.05
CA ARG A 101 -11.94 -8.29 -7.20
C ARG A 101 -11.79 -7.94 -5.72
N LEU A 102 -12.12 -6.72 -5.32
CA LEU A 102 -11.92 -6.24 -3.96
C LEU A 102 -12.83 -6.92 -2.92
N ALA A 103 -13.93 -7.52 -3.36
CA ALA A 103 -14.83 -8.31 -2.53
C ALA A 103 -14.37 -9.77 -2.32
N GLU A 104 -13.33 -10.21 -3.00
CA GLU A 104 -12.72 -11.53 -2.80
C GLU A 104 -11.80 -11.49 -1.57
N PRO A 105 -11.72 -12.57 -0.78
CA PRO A 105 -10.85 -12.59 0.39
C PRO A 105 -9.37 -12.55 -0.01
N PHE A 106 -8.61 -11.65 0.59
CA PHE A 106 -7.16 -11.61 0.45
C PHE A 106 -6.55 -12.96 0.89
N PRO A 107 -5.59 -13.51 0.14
CA PRO A 107 -5.03 -14.83 0.43
C PRO A 107 -4.37 -14.89 1.82
N GLU A 108 -4.65 -15.96 2.56
CA GLU A 108 -4.02 -16.21 3.87
C GLU A 108 -2.55 -16.64 3.76
N ARG A 109 -2.16 -17.13 2.58
CA ARG A 109 -0.83 -17.68 2.33
C ARG A 109 -0.27 -17.14 1.02
N GLY A 110 1.04 -16.92 1.02
CA GLY A 110 1.81 -16.64 -0.18
C GLY A 110 1.91 -17.87 -1.10
N PRO A 111 2.74 -17.79 -2.15
CA PRO A 111 3.00 -18.91 -3.05
C PRO A 111 3.60 -20.10 -2.27
N ASP A 112 3.54 -21.28 -2.87
CA ASP A 112 4.14 -22.48 -2.31
C ASP A 112 5.66 -22.25 -2.12
N PRO A 113 6.19 -22.32 -0.88
CA PRO A 113 7.62 -22.13 -0.63
C PRO A 113 8.50 -23.13 -1.38
N GLN A 114 8.02 -24.36 -1.59
CA GLN A 114 8.78 -25.37 -2.33
C GLN A 114 8.88 -24.99 -3.81
N LEU A 115 7.79 -24.49 -4.40
CA LEU A 115 7.81 -23.98 -5.78
C LEU A 115 8.77 -22.79 -5.92
N LEU A 116 8.79 -21.88 -4.95
CA LEU A 116 9.72 -20.75 -4.96
C LEU A 116 11.18 -21.22 -4.87
N GLU A 117 11.48 -22.17 -4.01
CA GLU A 117 12.83 -22.75 -3.89
C GLU A 117 13.25 -23.44 -5.19
N GLU A 118 12.35 -24.22 -5.79
CA GLU A 118 12.59 -24.90 -7.07
C GLU A 118 12.81 -23.92 -8.22
N LEU A 119 12.04 -22.82 -8.29
CA LEU A 119 12.23 -21.77 -9.30
C LEU A 119 13.52 -20.99 -9.05
N ALA A 120 13.81 -20.60 -7.80
CA ALA A 120 15.04 -19.88 -7.46
C ALA A 120 16.29 -20.69 -7.82
N ALA A 121 16.28 -22.00 -7.57
CA ALA A 121 17.37 -22.91 -7.93
C ALA A 121 17.57 -23.07 -9.46
N GLN A 122 16.61 -22.63 -10.27
CA GLN A 122 16.68 -22.64 -11.73
C GLN A 122 17.08 -21.28 -12.33
N CYS A 123 17.42 -20.30 -11.49
CA CYS A 123 17.91 -19.00 -11.96
C CYS A 123 19.20 -19.21 -12.77
N PRO A 124 19.25 -18.81 -14.06
CA PRO A 124 20.44 -18.95 -14.88
C PRO A 124 21.60 -18.10 -14.33
N GLU A 125 22.80 -18.66 -14.29
CA GLU A 125 24.02 -17.91 -13.98
C GLU A 125 24.74 -17.57 -15.29
N GLU A 126 25.20 -16.32 -15.44
CA GLU A 126 25.90 -15.86 -16.65
C GLU A 126 27.13 -16.74 -16.99
N GLU A 127 27.78 -17.29 -15.96
CA GLU A 127 28.96 -18.16 -16.09
C GLU A 127 28.67 -19.51 -16.77
N ASP A 128 27.39 -19.94 -16.85
CA ASP A 128 26.97 -21.20 -17.47
C ASP A 128 26.80 -21.10 -19.01
N PHE A 129 26.99 -19.92 -19.59
CA PHE A 129 26.71 -19.64 -21.00
C PHE A 129 27.94 -19.10 -21.75
N ASP A 130 28.16 -19.60 -22.97
CA ASP A 130 29.24 -19.13 -23.85
C ASP A 130 28.86 -17.85 -24.63
N GLU A 131 27.56 -17.60 -24.81
CA GLU A 131 26.99 -16.47 -25.57
C GLU A 131 26.03 -15.67 -24.69
N VAL A 132 26.16 -14.34 -24.69
CA VAL A 132 25.32 -13.43 -23.88
C VAL A 132 23.86 -13.55 -24.30
N GLU A 133 23.59 -13.67 -25.61
CA GLU A 133 22.24 -13.81 -26.14
C GLU A 133 21.53 -15.08 -25.63
N ALA A 134 22.28 -16.17 -25.40
CA ALA A 134 21.73 -17.40 -24.85
C ALA A 134 21.42 -17.29 -23.35
N PHE A 135 22.25 -16.56 -22.60
CA PHE A 135 21.98 -16.22 -21.20
C PHE A 135 20.74 -15.34 -21.08
N ASP A 136 20.64 -14.29 -21.89
CA ASP A 136 19.49 -13.37 -21.89
C ASP A 136 18.18 -14.13 -22.17
N GLU A 137 18.14 -15.01 -23.18
CA GLU A 137 16.95 -15.83 -23.49
C GLU A 137 16.58 -16.77 -22.32
N ALA A 138 17.57 -17.40 -21.69
CA ALA A 138 17.33 -18.29 -20.55
C ALA A 138 16.83 -17.51 -19.32
N TYR A 139 17.41 -16.34 -19.06
CA TYR A 139 17.05 -15.47 -17.94
C TYR A 139 15.64 -14.90 -18.13
N GLU A 140 15.29 -14.41 -19.32
CA GLU A 140 13.94 -13.93 -19.64
C GLU A 140 12.89 -15.04 -19.43
N ALA A 141 13.17 -16.27 -19.90
CA ALA A 141 12.27 -17.40 -19.69
C ALA A 141 12.15 -17.84 -18.23
N TRP A 142 13.19 -17.63 -17.42
CA TRP A 142 13.12 -17.83 -15.97
C TRP A 142 12.33 -16.71 -15.28
N ASP A 143 12.59 -15.45 -15.62
CA ASP A 143 11.92 -14.27 -15.07
C ASP A 143 10.42 -14.29 -15.36
N GLU A 144 10.00 -14.71 -16.56
CA GLU A 144 8.58 -14.89 -16.87
C GLU A 144 7.91 -15.92 -15.93
N ARG A 145 8.57 -17.05 -15.67
CA ARG A 145 8.06 -18.09 -14.76
C ARG A 145 8.03 -17.63 -13.31
N TRP A 146 9.10 -16.95 -12.87
CA TRP A 146 9.17 -16.35 -11.54
C TRP A 146 8.08 -15.31 -11.36
N GLY A 147 7.95 -14.39 -12.32
CA GLY A 147 6.97 -13.32 -12.32
C GLY A 147 5.53 -13.83 -12.36
N ALA A 148 5.25 -14.89 -13.12
CA ALA A 148 3.94 -15.54 -13.14
C ALA A 148 3.52 -16.11 -11.78
N VAL A 149 4.47 -16.43 -10.89
CA VAL A 149 4.18 -16.86 -9.51
C VAL A 149 4.17 -15.67 -8.56
N MET A 150 5.17 -14.80 -8.62
CA MET A 150 5.35 -13.70 -7.66
C MET A 150 4.38 -12.55 -7.87
N PHE A 151 3.95 -12.28 -9.09
CA PHE A 151 3.08 -11.17 -9.45
C PHE A 151 1.71 -11.63 -9.99
N ASP A 152 1.33 -12.88 -9.73
CA ASP A 152 -0.02 -13.36 -10.05
C ASP A 152 -1.08 -12.44 -9.38
N PRO A 153 -2.05 -11.90 -10.14
CA PRO A 153 -3.13 -11.07 -9.59
C PRO A 153 -3.92 -11.72 -8.45
N GLU A 154 -4.02 -13.06 -8.40
CA GLU A 154 -4.64 -13.79 -7.29
C GLU A 154 -4.00 -13.47 -5.93
N ARG A 155 -2.73 -13.04 -5.93
CA ARG A 155 -1.97 -12.77 -4.71
C ARG A 155 -2.41 -11.50 -3.98
N THR A 156 -3.09 -10.60 -4.67
CA THR A 156 -3.42 -9.26 -4.17
C THR A 156 -4.91 -8.92 -4.24
N VAL A 157 -5.76 -9.90 -4.59
CA VAL A 157 -7.22 -9.75 -4.51
C VAL A 157 -7.65 -9.31 -3.11
N GLY A 158 -8.74 -8.57 -3.00
CA GLY A 158 -9.20 -8.10 -1.69
C GLY A 158 -8.30 -7.07 -1.00
N ALA A 159 -7.28 -6.52 -1.66
CA ALA A 159 -6.42 -5.46 -1.14
C ALA A 159 -6.28 -4.29 -2.14
N ILE A 160 -5.89 -3.12 -1.62
CA ILE A 160 -5.56 -1.94 -2.41
C ILE A 160 -4.17 -1.43 -2.05
N VAL A 161 -3.46 -0.85 -3.02
CA VAL A 161 -2.25 -0.07 -2.74
C VAL A 161 -2.68 1.31 -2.27
N ILE A 162 -2.15 1.75 -1.12
CA ILE A 162 -2.49 3.06 -0.54
C ILE A 162 -1.29 3.96 -0.33
N SER A 163 -0.06 3.46 -0.53
CA SER A 163 1.15 4.27 -0.47
C SER A 163 2.30 3.57 -1.20
N HIS A 164 3.35 4.32 -1.51
CA HIS A 164 4.63 3.80 -2.00
C HIS A 164 5.79 4.37 -1.18
N ARG A 165 6.88 3.62 -1.12
CA ARG A 165 8.12 4.02 -0.42
C ARG A 165 9.25 4.43 -1.37
N GLY A 166 8.97 4.51 -2.67
CA GLY A 166 9.99 4.57 -3.72
C GLY A 166 10.48 3.16 -4.11
N CYS A 167 11.38 3.07 -5.09
CA CYS A 167 12.02 1.82 -5.52
C CYS A 167 11.04 0.64 -5.75
N ALA A 168 9.88 0.91 -6.36
CA ALA A 168 8.82 -0.09 -6.56
C ALA A 168 8.22 -0.74 -5.27
N LEU A 169 8.61 -0.30 -4.07
CA LEU A 169 8.04 -0.75 -2.81
C LEU A 169 6.67 -0.12 -2.54
N ARG A 170 5.70 -0.94 -2.12
CA ARG A 170 4.30 -0.53 -1.91
C ARG A 170 3.80 -0.90 -0.53
N ASP A 171 2.84 -0.12 -0.03
CA ASP A 171 2.06 -0.45 1.16
C ASP A 171 0.62 -0.76 0.75
N TRP A 172 0.17 -1.96 1.11
CA TRP A 172 -1.16 -2.47 0.80
C TRP A 172 -2.05 -2.41 2.05
N LEU A 173 -3.31 -2.06 1.85
CA LEU A 173 -4.37 -2.18 2.85
C LEU A 173 -5.30 -3.33 2.45
N VAL A 174 -5.44 -4.32 3.34
CA VAL A 174 -6.36 -5.44 3.13
C VAL A 174 -7.80 -4.98 3.39
N ILE A 175 -8.68 -5.16 2.41
CA ILE A 175 -10.09 -4.75 2.43
C ILE A 175 -11.02 -5.91 2.79
N THR A 176 -10.70 -7.12 2.34
CA THR A 176 -11.54 -8.32 2.52
C THR A 176 -10.69 -9.53 2.91
N GLY A 177 -11.24 -10.42 3.74
CA GLY A 177 -10.55 -11.63 4.23
C GLY A 177 -10.17 -11.55 5.71
N GLU A 178 -9.37 -12.52 6.17
CA GLU A 178 -8.97 -12.65 7.58
C GLU A 178 -8.11 -11.46 8.06
N HIS A 179 -7.27 -10.92 7.17
CA HIS A 179 -6.35 -9.83 7.48
C HIS A 179 -6.97 -8.43 7.32
N ARG A 180 -8.29 -8.34 7.21
CA ARG A 180 -9.01 -7.10 6.92
C ARG A 180 -8.65 -5.94 7.86
N GLY A 181 -8.28 -4.81 7.27
CA GLY A 181 -7.91 -3.57 7.96
C GLY A 181 -6.44 -3.50 8.39
N THR A 182 -5.64 -4.51 8.07
CA THR A 182 -4.19 -4.54 8.35
C THR A 182 -3.37 -4.02 7.16
N MET A 183 -2.20 -3.48 7.48
CA MET A 183 -1.23 -2.95 6.54
C MET A 183 -0.18 -3.99 6.20
N TRP A 184 0.16 -4.08 4.92
CA TRP A 184 1.13 -5.02 4.38
C TRP A 184 2.20 -4.29 3.59
N THR A 185 3.44 -4.75 3.70
CA THR A 185 4.57 -4.33 2.86
C THR A 185 4.66 -5.23 1.65
N ASP A 186 4.89 -4.65 0.48
CA ASP A 186 5.22 -5.35 -0.74
C ASP A 186 6.64 -4.99 -1.14
N ALA A 187 7.54 -5.94 -0.90
CA ALA A 187 8.95 -5.87 -1.22
C ALA A 187 9.34 -6.89 -2.31
N ARG A 188 8.37 -7.29 -3.16
CA ARG A 188 8.62 -8.28 -4.23
C ARG A 188 9.61 -7.78 -5.28
N ALA A 189 9.78 -6.48 -5.40
CA ALA A 189 10.83 -5.87 -6.22
C ALA A 189 12.25 -6.08 -5.64
N ASP A 190 12.37 -6.40 -4.35
CA ASP A 190 13.63 -6.67 -3.62
C ASP A 190 13.72 -8.16 -3.22
N ASP A 191 13.17 -9.08 -4.02
CA ASP A 191 13.17 -10.53 -3.80
C ASP A 191 12.56 -11.00 -2.46
N ALA A 192 11.75 -10.16 -1.81
CA ALA A 192 11.05 -10.48 -0.57
C ALA A 192 9.54 -10.51 -0.78
N ASP A 193 8.85 -11.44 -0.11
CA ASP A 193 7.41 -11.58 -0.34
C ASP A 193 6.56 -10.48 0.35
N LEU A 194 5.27 -10.38 -0.02
CA LEU A 194 4.29 -9.62 0.73
C LEU A 194 4.25 -10.08 2.19
N ALA A 195 4.36 -9.14 3.13
CA ALA A 195 4.32 -9.44 4.54
C ALA A 195 3.44 -8.44 5.32
N PRO A 196 2.74 -8.88 6.38
CA PRO A 196 2.04 -7.96 7.25
C PRO A 196 3.06 -7.06 7.96
N LEU A 197 2.80 -5.76 8.00
CA LEU A 197 3.53 -4.88 8.91
C LEU A 197 3.21 -5.30 10.35
N ARG A 198 4.24 -5.35 11.19
CA ARG A 198 4.13 -5.75 12.59
C ARG A 198 4.59 -4.63 13.51
N THR A 199 3.88 -4.48 14.62
CA THR A 199 4.31 -3.68 15.77
C THR A 199 5.47 -4.36 16.50
N ASP A 200 6.07 -3.65 17.46
CA ASP A 200 7.15 -4.20 18.31
C ASP A 200 6.72 -5.46 19.10
N ASP A 201 5.44 -5.59 19.43
CA ASP A 201 4.87 -6.77 20.11
C ASP A 201 4.44 -7.89 19.13
N GLY A 202 4.71 -7.73 17.83
CA GLY A 202 4.45 -8.72 16.80
C GLY A 202 3.02 -8.74 16.27
N THR A 203 2.13 -7.87 16.76
CA THR A 203 0.75 -7.78 16.27
C THR A 203 0.66 -7.10 14.89
N PRO A 204 -0.29 -7.51 14.02
CA PRO A 204 -0.47 -6.85 12.74
C PRO A 204 -0.83 -5.37 12.89
N VAL A 205 -0.14 -4.51 12.15
CA VAL A 205 -0.39 -3.06 12.14
C VAL A 205 -1.70 -2.78 11.42
N THR A 206 -2.61 -2.04 12.05
CA THR A 206 -3.84 -1.55 11.40
C THR A 206 -3.59 -0.25 10.65
N PHE A 207 -4.50 0.13 9.75
CA PHE A 207 -4.42 1.42 9.06
C PHE A 207 -4.26 2.60 10.02
N ALA A 208 -5.05 2.64 11.10
CA ALA A 208 -4.95 3.76 12.03
C ALA A 208 -3.65 3.77 12.83
N HIS A 209 -3.14 2.59 13.20
CA HIS A 209 -1.84 2.51 13.84
C HIS A 209 -0.74 3.03 12.91
N TRP A 210 -0.71 2.56 11.67
CA TRP A 210 0.25 2.98 10.63
C TRP A 210 0.26 4.49 10.43
N TYR A 211 -0.91 5.12 10.26
CA TYR A 211 -0.99 6.57 10.06
C TYR A 211 -0.58 7.36 11.32
N THR A 212 -1.09 6.96 12.49
CA THR A 212 -0.84 7.72 13.73
C THR A 212 0.57 7.53 14.27
N ASP A 213 1.24 6.41 14.00
CA ASP A 213 2.66 6.21 14.30
C ASP A 213 3.55 7.16 13.51
N TRP A 214 3.33 7.26 12.20
CA TRP A 214 4.03 8.24 11.38
C TRP A 214 3.85 9.65 11.92
N LEU A 215 2.60 10.04 12.22
CA LEU A 215 2.32 11.39 12.71
C LEU A 215 3.03 11.66 14.05
N ARG A 216 3.03 10.68 14.97
CA ARG A 216 3.76 10.77 16.25
C ARG A 216 5.27 10.87 16.05
N HIS A 217 5.82 10.13 15.09
CA HIS A 217 7.25 10.18 14.76
C HIS A 217 7.62 11.54 14.17
N ALA A 218 6.84 12.02 13.20
CA ALA A 218 7.01 13.35 12.62
C ALA A 218 7.01 14.45 13.68
N GLU A 219 6.05 14.44 14.61
CA GLU A 219 5.99 15.42 15.72
C GLU A 219 7.26 15.43 16.57
N ARG A 220 7.86 14.26 16.83
CA ARG A 220 9.11 14.17 17.61
C ARG A 220 10.31 14.66 16.81
N SER A 221 10.34 14.41 15.51
CA SER A 221 11.41 14.84 14.62
C SER A 221 11.35 16.34 14.31
N THR A 222 10.17 16.97 14.47
CA THR A 222 9.98 18.40 14.24
C THR A 222 9.88 19.27 15.49
N SER A 223 9.99 18.66 16.68
CA SER A 223 9.93 19.38 17.98
C SER A 223 11.26 20.07 18.35
#